data_AF-A0A972FTB5-F1
#
_entry.id   AF-A0A972FTB5-F1
#
_cell.length_a   1.000
_cell.length_b   1.000
_cell.length_c   1.000
_cell.angle_alpha   90.00
_cell.angle_beta   90.00
_cell.angle_gamma   90.00
#
_symmetry.space_group_name_H-M   'P 1'
#
loop_
_entity.id
_entity.type
_entity.pdbx_description
1 polymer ?
#
loop_
_entity_poly.entity_id
_entity_poly.type
_entity_poly.pdbx_seq_one_letter_code
_entity_poly.pdbx_strand_id
1 'polypeptide(L)'
;MSSIHWPAVVKLAQHDELIYLDSHRDWIELACLYQHGFHHDDRLLDSQGRRYAIVPAPGMPISAPVAELASLQLLDSDMPVFDFIKLVRQHAMTAGHCCVAKLAFTTIAQGIELVKYLEETAL
;
A
#
# COMPACT_ATOMS: atom_id res chain seq x y z
N MET A 1 11.10 -4.01 17.77
CA MET A 1 10.93 -3.60 16.36
C MET A 1 9.75 -4.36 15.82
N SER A 2 8.63 -3.69 15.56
CA SER A 2 7.44 -4.35 15.01
C SER A 2 7.72 -4.68 13.55
N SER A 3 7.77 -5.97 13.22
CA SER A 3 7.86 -6.45 11.85
C SER A 3 6.53 -6.15 11.13
N ILE A 4 6.61 -5.82 9.84
CA ILE A 4 5.43 -5.64 8.98
C ILE A 4 4.75 -6.99 8.77
N HIS A 5 3.44 -7.03 8.94
CA HIS A 5 2.66 -8.25 8.73
C HIS A 5 2.12 -8.31 7.30
N TRP A 6 2.85 -8.99 6.42
CA TRP A 6 2.42 -9.23 5.03
C TRP A 6 1.23 -10.23 4.98
N PRO A 7 0.35 -10.15 3.95
CA PRO A 7 0.39 -9.19 2.84
C PRO A 7 0.06 -7.75 3.28
N ALA A 8 0.42 -6.79 2.43
CA ALA A 8 0.18 -5.38 2.66
C ALA A 8 -0.38 -4.71 1.40
N VAL A 9 -0.86 -3.48 1.54
CA VAL A 9 -1.20 -2.62 0.41
C VAL A 9 -0.52 -1.27 0.54
N VAL A 10 -0.10 -0.70 -0.58
CA VAL A 10 0.34 0.69 -0.67
C VAL A 10 -0.78 1.54 -1.27
N LYS A 11 -1.09 2.65 -0.60
CA LYS A 11 -1.93 3.72 -1.14
C LYS A 11 -1.02 4.89 -1.48
N LEU A 12 -0.85 5.15 -2.78
CA LEU A 12 -0.21 6.37 -3.26
C LEU A 12 -1.22 7.51 -3.16
N ALA A 13 -0.87 8.62 -2.53
CA ALA A 13 -1.78 9.74 -2.27
C ALA A 13 -2.39 10.30 -3.56
N GLN A 14 -1.63 10.28 -4.64
CA GLN A 14 -2.00 10.85 -5.94
C GLN A 14 -2.78 9.88 -6.84
N HIS A 15 -2.93 8.62 -6.45
CA HIS A 15 -3.55 7.58 -7.28
C HIS A 15 -4.68 6.90 -6.52
N ASP A 16 -5.80 6.66 -7.17
CA ASP A 16 -6.95 5.99 -6.54
C ASP A 16 -6.73 4.48 -6.33
N GLU A 17 -5.75 3.93 -7.01
CA GLU A 17 -5.38 2.52 -6.93
C GLU A 17 -4.67 2.18 -5.61
N LEU A 18 -4.94 0.97 -5.14
CA LEU A 18 -4.15 0.29 -4.13
C LEU A 18 -3.20 -0.65 -4.87
N ILE A 19 -1.97 -0.77 -4.36
CA ILE A 19 -0.96 -1.69 -4.88
C ILE A 19 -0.84 -2.83 -3.88
N TYR A 20 -1.24 -4.04 -4.27
CA TYR A 20 -1.05 -5.23 -3.46
C TYR A 20 0.43 -5.64 -3.37
N LEU A 21 0.87 -6.03 -2.17
CA LEU A 21 2.19 -6.58 -1.90
C LEU A 21 2.04 -7.87 -1.09
N ASP A 22 2.43 -9.00 -1.67
CA ASP A 22 2.40 -10.32 -1.03
C ASP A 22 3.48 -10.45 0.04
N SER A 23 4.62 -9.79 -0.17
CA SER A 23 5.81 -9.97 0.66
C SER A 23 6.70 -8.73 0.78
N HIS A 24 7.67 -8.81 1.70
CA HIS A 24 8.71 -7.79 1.82
C HIS A 24 9.51 -7.60 0.53
N ARG A 25 9.66 -8.65 -0.29
CA ARG A 25 10.37 -8.56 -1.56
C ARG A 25 9.65 -7.59 -2.51
N ASP A 26 8.33 -7.67 -2.57
CA ASP A 26 7.51 -6.83 -3.45
C ASP A 26 7.63 -5.36 -3.04
N TRP A 27 7.74 -5.08 -1.74
CA TRP A 27 8.07 -3.74 -1.25
C TRP A 27 9.42 -3.24 -1.75
N ILE A 28 10.47 -4.07 -1.70
CA ILE A 28 11.80 -3.69 -2.22
C ILE A 28 11.72 -3.41 -3.72
N GLU A 29 11.03 -4.26 -4.48
CA GLU A 29 10.83 -4.07 -5.92
C GLU A 29 10.08 -2.75 -6.22
N LEU A 30 8.97 -2.49 -5.50
CA LEU A 30 8.23 -1.24 -5.61
C LEU A 30 9.09 -0.03 -5.23
N ALA A 31 9.85 -0.10 -4.14
CA ALA A 31 10.69 1.00 -3.68
C ALA A 31 11.82 1.34 -4.65
N CYS A 32 12.36 0.33 -5.34
CA CYS A 32 13.30 0.53 -6.44
C CYS A 32 12.63 1.23 -7.64
N LEU A 33 11.41 0.83 -8.02
CA LEU A 33 10.68 1.42 -9.14
C LEU A 33 10.27 2.89 -8.85
N TYR A 34 9.92 3.19 -7.60
CA TYR A 34 9.42 4.49 -7.16
C TYR A 34 10.47 5.32 -6.40
N GLN A 35 11.77 5.11 -6.65
CA GLN A 35 12.87 5.72 -5.89
C GLN A 35 12.74 7.25 -5.68
N HIS A 36 12.18 7.96 -6.67
CA HIS A 36 11.93 9.41 -6.62
C HIS A 36 10.44 9.77 -6.76
N GLY A 37 9.56 8.77 -6.74
CA GLY A 37 8.13 8.91 -7.01
C GLY A 37 7.24 8.95 -5.77
N PHE A 38 7.76 8.55 -4.61
CA PHE A 38 6.97 8.58 -3.38
C PHE A 38 6.74 9.99 -2.85
N HIS A 39 5.52 10.23 -2.41
CA HIS A 39 5.07 11.43 -1.72
C HIS A 39 4.98 11.20 -0.21
N HIS A 40 5.11 12.26 0.58
CA HIS A 40 5.04 12.19 2.05
C HIS A 40 3.67 11.77 2.59
N ASP A 41 2.64 11.72 1.73
CA ASP A 41 1.30 11.24 2.06
C ASP A 41 1.04 9.79 1.65
N ASP A 42 2.02 9.13 1.02
CA ASP A 42 1.91 7.73 0.65
C ASP A 42 2.00 6.85 1.91
N ARG A 43 1.18 5.80 1.94
CA ARG A 43 1.05 4.95 3.11
C ARG A 43 1.12 3.48 2.71
N LEU A 44 1.79 2.69 3.54
CA LEU A 44 1.65 1.23 3.55
C LEU A 44 0.72 0.82 4.70
N LEU A 45 -0.19 -0.10 4.42
CA LEU A 45 -1.10 -0.72 5.39
C LEU A 45 -0.85 -2.22 5.40
N ASP A 46 -0.47 -2.77 6.55
CA ASP A 46 -0.24 -4.21 6.70
C ASP A 46 -1.51 -4.99 7.10
N SER A 47 -1.45 -6.32 7.05
CA SER A 47 -2.59 -7.20 7.36
C SER A 47 -3.11 -7.11 8.80
N GLN A 48 -2.33 -6.55 9.74
CA GLN A 48 -2.76 -6.30 11.11
C GLN A 48 -3.38 -4.90 11.27
N GLY A 49 -3.50 -4.12 10.20
CA GLY A 49 -4.06 -2.78 10.22
C GLY A 49 -3.07 -1.68 10.62
N ARG A 50 -1.78 -2.02 10.76
CA ARG A 50 -0.75 -1.04 11.08
C ARG A 50 -0.44 -0.21 9.86
N ARG A 51 -0.32 1.09 10.07
CA ARG A 51 0.02 2.06 9.03
C ARG A 51 1.47 2.48 9.14
N TYR A 52 2.10 2.63 7.98
CA TYR A 52 3.47 3.09 7.87
C TYR A 52 3.51 4.28 6.90
N ALA A 53 4.18 5.36 7.30
CA ALA A 53 4.58 6.40 6.38
C ALA A 53 5.72 5.90 5.51
N ILE A 54 5.61 6.14 4.20
CA ILE A 54 6.72 5.93 3.28
C ILE A 54 7.57 7.19 3.30
N VAL A 55 8.80 7.05 3.79
CA VAL A 55 9.78 8.13 3.89
C VAL A 55 10.71 8.03 2.69
N PRO A 56 10.63 8.95 1.71
CA PRO A 56 11.50 8.94 0.54
C PRO A 56 12.97 8.97 0.96
N ALA A 57 13.83 8.32 0.19
CA ALA A 57 15.26 8.39 0.44
C ALA A 57 15.75 9.84 0.31
N PRO A 58 16.64 10.30 1.21
CA PRO A 58 17.27 11.59 1.03
C PRO A 58 18.04 11.58 -0.30
N GLY A 59 17.87 12.62 -1.11
CA GLY A 59 18.54 12.71 -2.41
C GLY A 59 20.06 12.61 -2.24
N MET A 60 20.62 11.43 -2.56
CA MET A 60 22.06 11.22 -2.51
C MET A 60 22.73 11.69 -3.80
N PRO A 61 23.95 12.22 -3.72
CA PRO A 61 24.78 12.42 -4.91
C PRO A 61 25.01 11.07 -5.63
N ILE A 62 25.04 11.13 -6.96
CA ILE A 62 25.16 10.00 -7.91
C ILE A 62 26.36 9.06 -7.63
N SER A 63 27.33 9.49 -6.80
CA SER A 63 28.52 8.73 -6.43
C SER A 63 28.37 7.79 -5.22
N ALA A 64 27.20 7.70 -4.60
CA ALA A 64 26.98 6.76 -3.50
C ALA A 64 26.91 5.30 -4.02
N PRO A 65 27.69 4.36 -3.45
CA PRO A 65 27.76 2.98 -3.94
C PRO A 65 26.51 2.15 -3.62
N VAL A 66 25.60 2.65 -2.79
CA VAL A 66 24.32 2.04 -2.45
C VAL A 66 23.27 3.13 -2.51
N ALA A 67 22.29 3.01 -3.40
CA ALA A 67 21.10 3.85 -3.36
C ALA A 67 20.33 3.52 -2.08
N GLU A 68 20.13 4.51 -1.20
CA GLU A 68 19.17 4.35 -0.12
C GLU A 68 17.77 4.22 -0.71
N LEU A 69 17.05 3.19 -0.29
CA LEU A 69 15.64 3.01 -0.65
C LEU A 69 14.76 3.81 0.30
N ALA A 70 13.53 4.08 -0.13
CA ALA A 70 12.51 4.61 0.77
C ALA A 70 12.38 3.70 2.00
N SER A 71 12.19 4.31 3.17
CA SER A 71 12.03 3.59 4.43
C SER A 71 10.58 3.65 4.91
N LEU A 72 10.21 2.72 5.80
CA LEU A 72 8.88 2.64 6.38
C LEU A 72 8.92 2.99 7.85
N GLN A 73 8.14 3.99 8.24
CA GLN A 73 8.01 4.43 9.62
C GLN A 73 6.61 4.13 10.15
N LEU A 74 6.52 3.33 11.22
CA LEU A 74 5.24 3.01 11.87
C LEU A 74 4.56 4.30 12.38
N LEU A 75 3.26 4.40 12.16
CA LEU A 75 2.40 5.47 12.64
C LEU A 75 1.64 5.01 13.89
N ASP A 76 1.43 5.91 14.84
CA ASP A 76 0.77 5.64 16.13
C ASP A 76 -0.75 5.41 16.03
N SER A 77 -1.28 5.22 14.82
CA SER A 77 -2.72 5.06 14.62
C SER A 77 -3.00 3.98 13.57
N ASP A 78 -3.83 3.02 13.96
CA ASP A 78 -4.31 1.98 13.05
C ASP A 78 -5.33 2.56 12.05
N MET A 79 -5.55 1.83 10.96
CA MET A 79 -6.57 2.17 9.96
C MET A 79 -7.95 1.69 10.42
N PRO A 80 -8.96 2.56 10.57
CA PRO A 80 -10.33 2.09 10.76
C PRO A 80 -10.80 1.27 9.55
N VAL A 81 -11.37 0.09 9.80
CA VAL A 81 -11.87 -0.81 8.74
C VAL A 81 -12.86 -0.09 7.81
N PHE A 82 -13.73 0.76 8.36
CA PHE A 82 -14.69 1.54 7.58
C PHE A 82 -14.04 2.45 6.54
N ASP A 83 -12.91 3.07 6.88
CA ASP A 83 -12.19 3.92 5.95
C ASP A 83 -11.43 3.08 4.93
N PHE A 84 -10.92 1.90 5.32
CA PHE A 84 -10.32 0.97 4.36
C PHE A 84 -11.33 0.45 3.34
N ILE A 85 -12.59 0.19 3.75
CA ILE A 85 -13.68 -0.16 2.82
C ILE A 85 -13.83 0.90 1.72
N LYS A 86 -13.74 2.20 2.07
CA LYS A 86 -13.82 3.28 1.07
C LYS A 86 -12.67 3.21 0.08
N LEU A 87 -11.44 2.94 0.55
CA LEU A 87 -10.26 2.83 -0.31
C LEU A 87 -10.37 1.63 -1.26
N VAL A 88 -10.75 0.45 -0.76
CA VAL A 88 -10.92 -0.75 -1.60
C VAL A 88 -12.02 -0.55 -2.64
N ARG A 89 -13.11 0.12 -2.25
CA ARG A 89 -14.17 0.50 -3.20
C ARG A 89 -13.64 1.46 -4.27
N GLN A 90 -12.90 2.50 -3.88
CA GLN A 90 -12.34 3.44 -4.85
C GLN A 90 -11.42 2.72 -5.85
N HIS A 91 -10.53 1.84 -5.37
CA HIS A 91 -9.68 1.01 -6.22
C HIS A 91 -10.50 0.14 -7.19
N ALA A 92 -11.53 -0.56 -6.69
CA ALA A 92 -12.41 -1.38 -7.51
C ALA A 92 -13.13 -0.56 -8.60
N MET A 93 -13.57 0.66 -8.28
CA MET A 93 -14.20 1.57 -9.23
C MET A 93 -13.22 1.98 -10.33
N THR A 94 -12.00 2.36 -9.97
CA THR A 94 -10.95 2.75 -10.92
C THR A 94 -10.56 1.60 -11.85
N ALA A 95 -10.55 0.36 -11.34
CA ALA A 95 -10.33 -0.85 -12.12
C ALA A 95 -11.55 -1.31 -12.95
N GLY A 96 -12.67 -0.57 -12.93
CA GLY A 96 -13.84 -0.86 -13.76
C GLY A 96 -14.76 -1.97 -13.24
N HIS A 97 -14.57 -2.43 -12.01
CA HIS A 97 -15.45 -3.43 -11.40
C HIS A 97 -16.86 -2.89 -11.20
N CYS A 98 -17.88 -3.71 -11.48
CA CYS A 98 -19.27 -3.34 -11.25
C CYS A 98 -19.70 -3.64 -9.79
N CYS A 99 -20.81 -3.04 -9.34
CA CYS A 99 -21.42 -3.34 -8.03
C CYS A 99 -20.55 -3.02 -6.79
N VAL A 100 -19.60 -2.11 -6.91
CA VAL A 100 -18.62 -1.77 -5.86
C VAL A 100 -19.24 -1.40 -4.50
N ALA A 101 -20.43 -0.80 -4.50
CA ALA A 101 -21.16 -0.46 -3.27
C ALA A 101 -21.46 -1.69 -2.37
N LYS A 102 -21.47 -2.91 -2.92
CA LYS A 102 -21.69 -4.16 -2.19
C LYS A 102 -20.43 -4.75 -1.58
N LEU A 103 -19.24 -4.28 -1.97
CA LEU A 103 -17.98 -4.76 -1.37
C LEU A 103 -17.94 -4.36 0.10
N ALA A 104 -17.79 -5.34 0.98
CA ALA A 104 -17.74 -5.16 2.42
C ALA A 104 -16.88 -6.26 3.05
N PHE A 105 -16.21 -5.91 4.14
CA PHE A 105 -15.37 -6.80 4.95
C PHE A 105 -15.35 -6.27 6.38
N THR A 106 -14.94 -7.11 7.33
CA THR A 106 -14.93 -6.75 8.76
C THR A 106 -13.52 -6.62 9.33
N THR A 107 -12.48 -6.98 8.55
CA THR A 107 -11.08 -6.91 8.96
C THR A 107 -10.20 -6.34 7.86
N ILE A 108 -9.04 -5.78 8.22
CA ILE A 108 -8.06 -5.29 7.25
C ILE A 108 -7.53 -6.42 6.38
N ALA A 109 -7.19 -7.57 6.96
CA ALA A 109 -6.71 -8.74 6.21
C ALA A 109 -7.68 -9.16 5.09
N GLN A 110 -8.98 -9.26 5.37
CA GLN A 110 -10.00 -9.55 4.36
C GLN A 110 -10.06 -8.49 3.27
N GLY A 111 -9.90 -7.21 3.61
CA GLY A 111 -9.87 -6.13 2.63
C GLY A 111 -8.64 -6.21 1.73
N ILE A 112 -7.48 -6.61 2.25
CA ILE A 112 -6.25 -6.82 1.47
C ILE A 112 -6.40 -8.03 0.52
N GLU A 113 -6.95 -9.13 1.00
CA GLU A 113 -7.28 -10.28 0.15
C GLU A 113 -8.25 -9.90 -0.98
N LEU A 114 -9.22 -9.03 -0.69
CA LEU A 114 -10.15 -8.53 -1.70
C LEU A 114 -9.43 -7.67 -2.75
N VAL A 115 -8.45 -6.84 -2.36
CA VAL A 115 -7.63 -6.09 -3.33
C VAL A 115 -6.91 -7.03 -4.28
N LYS A 116 -6.25 -8.08 -3.75
CA LYS A 116 -5.60 -9.12 -4.57
C LYS A 116 -6.58 -9.75 -5.57
N TYR A 117 -7.76 -10.15 -5.09
CA TYR A 117 -8.78 -10.74 -5.94
C TYR A 117 -9.24 -9.78 -7.05
N LEU A 118 -9.40 -8.48 -6.74
CA LEU A 118 -9.81 -7.47 -7.72
C LEU A 118 -8.74 -7.22 -8.78
N GLU A 119 -7.45 -7.25 -8.43
CA GLU A 119 -6.34 -7.16 -9.39
C GLU A 119 -6.27 -8.40 -10.29
N GLU A 120 -6.42 -9.61 -9.74
CA GLU A 120 -6.37 -10.87 -10.49
C GLU A 120 -7.57 -11.07 -11.44
N THR A 121 -8.68 -10.37 -11.19
CA THR A 121 -9.91 -10.43 -12.00
C THR A 121 -10.12 -9.23 -12.91
N ALA A 122 -9.23 -8.24 -12.85
CA ALA A 122 -9.13 -7.18 -13.84
C ALA A 122 -8.50 -7.78 -15.13
N LEU A 123 -9.39 -8.34 -15.97
CA LEU A 123 -9.18 -8.99 -17.27
C LEU A 123 -7.82 -8.79 -17.97
#